data_AF-A0A969NR80-F1
#
_entry.id   AF-A0A969NR80-F1
#
_cell.length_a   1.000
_cell.length_b   1.000
_cell.length_c   1.000
_cell.angle_alpha   90.00
_cell.angle_beta   90.00
_cell.angle_gamma   90.00
#
_symmetry.space_group_name_H-M   'P 1'
#
loop_
_entity.id
_entity.type
_entity.pdbx_description
1 polymer ?
#
loop_
_entity_poly.entity_id
_entity_poly.type
_entity_poly.pdbx_seq_one_letter_code
_entity_poly.pdbx_strand_id
1 'polypeptide(L)' 'MKDNLKREKTPVRVFREELGLTRVELGRRIGLSERSLADIELGNSIPKLETVVAMSRELKKSLKVMVKALGIDVSNIPND' A
#
# COMPACT_ATOMS: atom_id res chain seq x y z
N MET A 1 0.34 -27.71 -13.61
CA MET A 1 -0.87 -26.88 -13.41
C MET A 1 -0.40 -25.61 -12.72
N LYS A 2 -0.55 -24.44 -13.35
CA LYS A 2 -0.07 -23.17 -12.76
C LYS A 2 -0.95 -22.87 -11.57
N ASP A 3 -0.35 -22.93 -10.38
CA ASP A 3 -0.98 -22.61 -9.12
C ASP A 3 -1.50 -21.18 -9.23
N ASN A 4 -2.82 -21.05 -9.38
CA ASN A 4 -3.51 -19.79 -9.55
C ASN A 4 -3.68 -19.20 -8.14
N LEU A 5 -2.55 -18.88 -7.51
CA LEU A 5 -2.49 -18.17 -6.24
C LEU A 5 -3.21 -16.84 -6.47
N LYS A 6 -4.45 -16.75 -5.97
CA LYS A 6 -5.09 -15.47 -5.67
C LYS A 6 -4.13 -14.75 -4.73
N ARG A 7 -3.23 -13.93 -5.28
CA ARG A 7 -2.33 -13.09 -4.48
C ARG A 7 -3.22 -12.24 -3.59
N GLU A 8 -3.11 -12.44 -2.28
CA GLU A 8 -3.94 -11.73 -1.32
C GLU A 8 -3.71 -10.23 -1.53
N LYS A 9 -4.81 -9.50 -1.72
CA LYS A 9 -4.79 -8.05 -1.86
C LYS A 9 -4.23 -7.48 -0.57
N THR A 10 -3.20 -6.64 -0.67
CA THR A 10 -2.70 -5.96 0.52
C THR A 10 -3.77 -5.01 1.07
N PRO A 11 -3.81 -4.74 2.38
CA PRO A 11 -4.72 -3.76 2.97
C PRO A 11 -4.63 -2.36 2.34
N VAL A 12 -3.51 -2.03 1.69
CA VAL A 12 -3.33 -0.79 0.91
C VAL A 12 -4.46 -0.58 -0.10
N ARG A 13 -4.87 -1.65 -0.79
CA ARG A 13 -5.96 -1.58 -1.77
C ARG A 13 -7.28 -1.18 -1.11
N VAL A 14 -7.57 -1.76 0.05
CA VAL A 14 -8.79 -1.47 0.81
C VAL A 14 -8.80 -0.02 1.24
N PHE A 15 -7.70 0.49 1.78
CA PHE A 15 -7.60 1.89 2.20
C PHE A 15 -7.81 2.87 1.04
N ARG A 16 -7.31 2.55 -0.16
CA ARG A 16 -7.58 3.36 -1.35
C ARG A 16 -9.06 3.32 -1.75
N GLU A 17 -9.65 2.13 -1.77
CA GLU A 17 -11.06 1.93 -2.17
C GLU A 17 -12.04 2.58 -1.17
N GLU A 18 -11.73 2.57 0.13
CA GLU A 18 -12.47 3.29 1.19
C GLU A 18 -12.56 4.81 0.94
N LEU A 19 -11.55 5.37 0.27
CA LEU A 19 -11.49 6.78 -0.10
C LEU A 19 -12.08 7.05 -1.50
N GLY A 20 -12.63 6.04 -2.17
CA GLY A 20 -13.21 6.15 -3.51
C GLY A 20 -12.19 6.45 -4.62
N LEU A 21 -10.90 6.26 -4.35
CA LEU A 21 -9.84 6.59 -5.30
C LEU A 21 -9.59 5.43 -6.27
N THR A 22 -9.37 5.72 -7.54
CA THR A 22 -8.77 4.81 -8.51
C THR A 22 -7.26 4.70 -8.30
N ARG A 23 -6.63 3.66 -8.88
CA ARG A 23 -5.17 3.53 -8.84
C ARG A 23 -4.45 4.69 -9.55
N VAL A 24 -4.99 5.15 -10.67
CA VAL A 24 -4.44 6.28 -11.43
C VAL A 24 -4.46 7.56 -10.58
N GLU A 25 -5.55 7.82 -9.87
CA GLU A 25 -5.68 9.00 -9.02
C GLU A 25 -4.70 8.97 -7.84
N LEU A 26 -4.64 7.87 -7.09
CA LEU A 26 -3.68 7.76 -6.00
C LEU A 26 -2.24 7.85 -6.53
N GLY A 27 -1.92 7.12 -7.60
CA GLY A 27 -0.60 7.13 -8.24
C GLY A 27 -0.16 8.55 -8.60
N ARG A 28 -1.02 9.36 -9.22
CA ARG A 28 -0.73 10.77 -9.53
C ARG A 28 -0.41 11.60 -8.29
N ARG A 29 -1.11 11.39 -7.17
CA ARG A 29 -0.90 12.15 -5.92
C ARG A 29 0.41 11.81 -5.23
N ILE A 30 0.88 10.56 -5.35
CA ILE A 30 2.10 10.08 -4.67
C ILE A 30 3.29 9.88 -5.61
N GLY A 31 3.19 10.31 -6.88
CA GLY A 31 4.26 10.21 -7.87
C GLY A 31 4.55 8.78 -8.35
N LEU A 32 3.54 7.90 -8.38
CA LEU A 32 3.66 6.53 -8.90
C LEU A 32 2.83 6.31 -10.16
N SER A 33 3.29 5.36 -10.99
CA SER A 33 2.47 4.82 -12.07
C SER A 33 1.35 3.92 -11.52
N GLU A 34 0.27 3.79 -12.29
CA GLU A 34 -0.82 2.84 -11.96
C GLU A 34 -0.30 1.41 -11.79
N ARG A 35 0.65 1.00 -12.65
CA ARG A 35 1.29 -0.32 -12.60
C ARG A 35 2.08 -0.53 -11.32
N SER A 36 2.91 0.45 -10.93
CA SER A 36 3.67 0.40 -9.68
C SER A 36 2.74 0.27 -8.48
N LEU A 37 1.63 1.02 -8.46
CA LEU A 37 0.65 0.91 -7.40
C LEU A 37 -0.07 -0.45 -7.41
N ALA A 38 -0.39 -1.01 -8.58
CA ALA A 38 -0.95 -2.35 -8.69
C ALA A 38 0.00 -3.43 -8.14
N ASP A 39 1.29 -3.33 -8.43
CA ASP A 39 2.31 -4.24 -7.89
C ASP A 39 2.40 -4.16 -6.36
N ILE A 40 2.32 -2.95 -5.79
CA ILE A 40 2.26 -2.77 -4.33
C ILE A 40 0.97 -3.38 -3.75
N GLU A 41 -0.17 -3.16 -4.38
CA GLU A 41 -1.46 -3.70 -3.92
C GLU A 41 -1.57 -5.23 -4.02
N LEU A 42 -0.77 -5.84 -4.87
CA LEU A 42 -0.65 -7.29 -5.04
C LEU A 42 0.46 -7.90 -4.16
N GLY A 43 1.22 -7.07 -3.42
CA GLY A 43 2.36 -7.50 -2.64
C GLY A 43 3.58 -7.91 -3.48
N ASN A 44 3.61 -7.56 -4.77
CA ASN A 44 4.75 -7.83 -5.65
C ASN A 44 5.93 -6.88 -5.41
N SER A 45 5.70 -5.75 -4.75
CA SER A 45 6.71 -4.71 -4.54
C SER A 45 6.52 -4.02 -3.20
N ILE A 46 7.63 -3.83 -2.48
CA ILE A 46 7.69 -2.97 -1.30
C ILE A 46 8.20 -1.59 -1.76
N PRO A 47 7.42 -0.51 -1.58
CA PRO A 47 7.83 0.82 -1.99
C PRO A 47 8.92 1.42 -1.07
N LYS A 48 9.60 2.47 -1.53
CA LYS A 48 10.57 3.22 -0.72
C LYS A 48 9.87 3.95 0.43
N LEU A 49 10.61 4.23 1.51
CA LEU A 49 10.07 4.91 2.70
C LEU A 49 9.38 6.23 2.37
N GLU A 50 9.97 7.07 1.50
CA GLU A 50 9.36 8.34 1.05
C GLU A 50 7.96 8.14 0.47
N THR A 51 7.78 7.09 -0.32
CA THR A 51 6.49 6.70 -0.89
C THR A 51 5.54 6.21 0.21
N VAL A 52 6.00 5.44 1.20
CA VAL A 52 5.15 5.01 2.33
C VAL A 52 4.67 6.22 3.13
N VAL A 53 5.52 7.23 3.33
CA VAL A 53 5.15 8.49 3.99
C VAL A 53 4.11 9.26 3.17
N ALA A 54 4.28 9.34 1.84
CA ALA A 54 3.28 9.93 0.95
C ALA A 54 1.94 9.18 1.00
N MET A 55 1.97 7.84 0.96
CA MET A 55 0.78 7.01 1.08
C MET A 55 0.09 7.17 2.43
N SER A 56 0.83 7.29 3.53
CA SER A 56 0.27 7.52 4.87
C SER A 56 -0.57 8.79 4.91
N ARG A 57 -0.06 9.87 4.30
CA ARG A 57 -0.78 11.16 4.19
C ARG A 57 -2.02 11.05 3.32
N GLU A 58 -1.89 10.50 2.11
CA GLU A 58 -3.02 10.40 1.16
C GLU A 58 -4.10 9.41 1.63
N LEU A 59 -3.72 8.29 2.25
CA LEU A 59 -4.62 7.25 2.72
C LEU A 59 -5.13 7.47 4.15
N LYS A 60 -4.71 8.57 4.80
CA LYS A 60 -5.10 8.94 6.17
C LYS A 60 -4.86 7.82 7.19
N LYS A 61 -3.72 7.13 7.07
CA LYS A 61 -3.29 6.09 8.01
C LYS A 61 -1.96 6.49 8.64
N SER A 62 -1.71 6.04 9.88
CA SER A 62 -0.40 6.22 10.49
C SER A 62 0.68 5.43 9.74
N LEU A 63 1.94 5.85 9.89
CA LEU A 63 3.06 5.16 9.26
C LEU A 63 3.12 3.69 9.68
N LYS A 64 2.90 3.40 10.97
CA LYS A 64 2.84 2.03 11.51
C LYS A 64 1.77 1.16 10.83
N VAL A 65 0.57 1.72 10.60
CA VAL A 65 -0.51 1.02 9.89
C VAL A 65 -0.13 0.76 8.43
N MET A 66 0.49 1.73 7.75
CA MET A 66 0.94 1.55 6.37
C MET A 66 2.04 0.49 6.24
N VAL A 67 3.03 0.51 7.14
CA VAL A 67 4.11 -0.49 7.16
C VAL A 67 3.55 -1.89 7.41
N LYS A 68 2.62 -2.04 8.37
CA LYS A 68 1.90 -3.30 8.60
C LYS A 68 1.11 -3.76 7.36
N ALA A 69 0.45 -2.83 6.67
CA ALA A 69 -0.32 -3.11 5.46
C ALA A 69 0.56 -3.56 4.28
N LEU A 70 1.86 -3.27 4.30
CA LEU A 70 2.85 -3.74 3.33
C LEU A 70 3.44 -5.11 3.70
N GLY A 71 2.92 -5.76 4.75
CA GLY A 71 3.37 -7.08 5.20
C GLY A 71 4.63 -7.06 6.07
N ILE A 72 5.04 -5.89 6.56
CA ILE A 72 6.20 -5.74 7.44
C ILE A 72 5.72 -5.86 8.90
N ASP A 73 6.36 -6.72 9.68
CA ASP A 73 6.05 -6.86 11.10
C ASP A 73 6.47 -5.61 11.89
N VAL A 74 5.51 -5.05 12.63
CA VAL A 74 5.67 -3.86 13.47
C VAL A 74 5.16 -4.10 14.90
N SER A 75 4.96 -5.36 15.28
CA SER A 75 4.41 -5.78 16.59
C SER A 75 5.20 -5.22 17.77
N ASN A 76 6.52 -5.16 17.65
CA ASN A 76 7.44 -4.72 18.71
C ASN A 76 7.91 -3.27 18.57
N ILE A 77 7.33 -2.48 17.65
CA ILE A 77 7.66 -1.06 17.51
C ILE A 77 6.74 -0.25 18.44
N PRO A 78 7.25 0.58 19.36
CA PRO A 78 6.43 1.46 20.19
C PRO A 78 5.55 2.38 19.34
N ASN A 79 4.40 2.79 19.90
CA ASN A 79 3.70 3.95 19.35
C ASN A 79 4.39 5.21 19.89
N ASP A 80 4.51 6.22 19.05
CA ASP A 80 4.91 7.59 19.39
C ASP A 80 3.78 8.34 20.13
#